data_AF-B0EIP8-F1
#
_entry.id   AF-B0EIP8-F1
#
_cell.length_a   1.000
_cell.length_b   1.000
_cell.length_c   1.000
_cell.angle_alpha   90.00
_cell.angle_beta   90.00
_cell.angle_gamma   90.00
#
_symmetry.space_group_name_H-M   'P 1'
#
loop_
_entity.id
_entity.type
_entity.pdbx_description
1 polymer ?
#
loop_
_entity_poly.entity_id
_entity_poly.type
_entity_poly.pdbx_seq_one_letter_code
_entity_poly.pdbx_strand_id
1 'polypeptide(L)'
;MVIWSFKMEHKTKRVRFKEYRCIYPGCNEGLKTKYNCLSHIWDMHIRTLNNTQEPFKSIKDKKTATKCCLPYLKFEENAITNRKRRPYDYSDLLGQERKIIEEEEEENEIDLSNNDINIIQSNSPPQINISSPHQNNPMINAIGMYQSTFLTDGISTQIPNQIQDQYTQDDKVSGNRIIINPITYELINSCGEDFIRIYYINQNIRRLHVFGEIFAENGFLQRSDQRYKKDIKKISNALEKIMLLTGRSYKYLNDKQKRFGFIAQELKEIIPEAVKEDEDGTLSIEPLALLPFIIESLKELNVQLKDVQHKTLSIRRFTEVTETVLKEIEKTTTITNKISLGPPIYVAGCGLLFGTLAIIIALNGNFPFIWGFFMLCSLSYWISFQMVPNGQWDNNAILAHFILLNIGLACVAVTFLIGSLLQVFLCVYSAIMVILWGARKWLDVSFSSFFIVSFILCCIACFGVFIFQPTFSCDVSTPMMRSVEYPQNLEYKDWSEVKFNLTSEIPWNCFDPRFVVNGKTIKFQSGDSVLSAIAKEGTVTPDTVDVKLVCSSIEYKCNEYSLQNKR
;
A
#
# COMPACT_ATOMS: atom_id res chain seq x y z
N MET A 1 8.98 52.96 -3.88
CA MET A 1 10.22 53.67 -3.51
C MET A 1 10.91 52.84 -2.43
N VAL A 2 12.00 52.14 -2.80
CA VAL A 2 13.11 51.59 -1.97
C VAL A 2 12.68 50.68 -0.78
N ILE A 3 13.20 49.45 -0.56
CA ILE A 3 14.52 49.12 -0.01
C ILE A 3 14.66 47.58 0.03
N TRP A 4 15.85 47.10 -0.32
CA TRP A 4 16.36 45.75 -0.10
C TRP A 4 16.27 45.29 1.36
N SER A 5 15.93 44.02 1.60
CA SER A 5 16.36 43.35 2.84
C SER A 5 16.96 41.98 2.55
N PHE A 6 18.25 41.89 2.87
CA PHE A 6 19.09 40.71 2.88
C PHE A 6 18.58 39.73 3.96
N LYS A 7 18.56 38.43 3.64
CA LYS A 7 18.84 37.41 4.66
C LYS A 7 19.96 36.50 4.17
N MET A 8 21.16 36.83 4.64
CA MET A 8 22.34 35.99 4.62
C MET A 8 22.01 34.69 5.37
N GLU A 9 21.90 33.58 4.65
CA GLU A 9 21.91 32.26 5.28
C GLU A 9 23.37 31.79 5.39
N HIS A 10 23.82 31.61 6.62
CA HIS A 10 25.16 31.13 6.94
C HIS A 10 25.40 29.75 6.33
N LYS A 11 26.03 29.70 5.14
CA LYS A 11 26.63 28.47 4.61
C LYS A 11 27.73 28.01 5.56
N THR A 12 27.41 27.03 6.41
CA THR A 12 28.42 26.21 7.07
C THR A 12 29.35 25.67 5.98
N LYS A 13 30.64 26.03 6.04
CA LYS A 13 31.64 25.57 5.06
C LYS A 13 31.65 24.04 5.08
N ARG A 14 31.02 23.39 4.09
CA ARG A 14 31.15 21.94 3.84
C ARG A 14 32.63 21.60 3.84
N VAL A 15 33.07 20.85 4.84
CA VAL A 15 34.43 20.31 4.89
C VAL A 15 34.51 19.28 3.79
N ARG A 16 35.23 19.60 2.70
CA ARG A 16 35.40 18.70 1.56
C ARG A 16 36.64 17.85 1.79
N PHE A 17 36.44 16.54 1.88
CA PHE A 17 37.52 15.57 2.02
C PHE A 17 37.97 15.10 0.62
N LYS A 18 39.27 14.77 0.49
CA LYS A 18 39.88 14.30 -0.76
C LYS A 18 40.04 12.77 -0.67
N GLU A 19 39.06 12.04 -1.16
CA GLU A 19 38.86 10.60 -0.89
C GLU A 19 38.65 9.78 -2.18
N TYR A 20 38.62 10.46 -3.33
CA TYR A 20 38.30 9.86 -4.62
C TYR A 20 39.50 9.95 -5.55
N ARG A 21 39.75 8.87 -6.28
CA ARG A 21 40.83 8.74 -7.26
C ARG A 21 40.26 8.36 -8.63
N CYS A 22 40.86 8.91 -9.68
CA CYS A 22 40.62 8.49 -11.05
C CYS A 22 41.37 7.17 -11.31
N ILE A 23 40.69 6.16 -11.83
CA ILE A 23 41.30 4.87 -12.23
C ILE A 23 41.28 4.66 -13.75
N TYR A 24 41.15 5.73 -14.52
CA TYR A 24 41.25 5.66 -15.98
C TYR A 24 42.67 5.17 -16.38
N PRO A 25 42.79 4.25 -17.35
CA PRO A 25 44.09 3.66 -17.72
C PRO A 25 45.14 4.73 -18.05
N GLY A 26 46.27 4.70 -17.34
CA GLY A 26 47.38 5.65 -17.51
C GLY A 26 47.22 7.00 -16.80
N CYS A 27 46.16 7.20 -16.01
CA CYS A 27 45.99 8.42 -15.21
C CYS A 27 46.71 8.31 -13.85
N ASN A 28 47.57 9.29 -13.55
CA ASN A 28 48.37 9.35 -12.31
C ASN A 28 47.93 10.48 -11.36
N GLU A 29 46.69 10.95 -11.44
CA GLU A 29 46.22 12.01 -10.56
C GLU A 29 45.99 11.55 -9.10
N GLY A 30 46.41 12.38 -8.16
CA GLY A 30 46.22 12.15 -6.72
C GLY A 30 44.78 12.33 -6.25
N LEU A 31 44.56 12.07 -4.95
CA LEU A 31 43.25 12.12 -4.32
C LEU A 31 42.56 13.50 -4.43
N LYS A 32 41.28 13.47 -4.82
CA LYS A 32 40.43 14.64 -5.04
C LYS A 32 39.09 14.50 -4.32
N THR A 33 38.36 15.60 -4.22
CA THR A 33 36.95 15.57 -3.81
C THR A 33 36.14 14.88 -4.90
N LYS A 34 34.99 14.29 -4.56
CA LYS A 34 34.13 13.58 -5.53
C LYS A 34 33.85 14.41 -6.80
N TYR A 35 33.45 15.67 -6.63
CA TYR A 35 33.18 16.58 -7.74
C TYR A 35 34.42 16.87 -8.60
N ASN A 36 35.57 17.14 -7.97
CA ASN A 36 36.79 17.43 -8.72
C ASN A 36 37.32 16.20 -9.46
N CYS A 37 37.12 15.00 -8.89
CA CYS A 37 37.48 13.75 -9.54
C CYS A 37 36.58 13.47 -10.75
N LEU A 38 35.26 13.66 -10.62
CA LEU A 38 34.32 13.56 -11.75
C LEU A 38 34.62 14.55 -12.87
N SER A 39 34.90 15.82 -12.51
CA SER A 39 35.30 16.84 -13.50
C SER A 39 36.58 16.43 -14.22
N HIS A 40 37.58 15.93 -13.48
CA HIS A 40 38.82 15.47 -14.10
C HIS A 40 38.59 14.28 -15.05
N ILE A 41 37.84 13.26 -14.62
CA ILE A 41 37.53 12.08 -15.46
C ILE A 41 36.83 12.52 -16.75
N TRP A 42 35.84 13.40 -16.64
CA TRP A 42 35.13 13.91 -17.80
C TRP A 42 36.04 14.73 -18.72
N ASP A 43 36.67 15.77 -18.19
CA ASP A 43 37.38 16.78 -18.97
C ASP A 43 38.64 16.23 -19.65
N MET A 44 39.31 15.26 -19.01
CA MET A 44 40.58 14.70 -19.46
C MET A 44 40.43 13.39 -20.26
N HIS A 45 39.43 12.56 -19.96
CA HIS A 45 39.38 11.19 -20.49
C HIS A 45 38.15 10.87 -21.33
N ILE A 46 36.97 11.34 -20.92
CA ILE A 46 35.70 10.86 -21.50
C ILE A 46 35.12 11.83 -22.52
N ARG A 47 35.33 13.13 -22.35
CA ARG A 47 34.69 14.17 -23.17
C ARG A 47 34.96 14.01 -24.67
N THR A 48 36.19 13.69 -25.05
CA THR A 48 36.60 13.44 -26.44
C THR A 48 36.02 12.14 -26.99
N LEU A 49 35.85 11.11 -26.16
CA LEU A 49 35.24 9.83 -26.55
C LEU A 49 33.73 9.96 -26.82
N ASN A 50 33.07 10.94 -26.19
CA ASN A 50 31.64 11.22 -26.35
C ASN A 50 31.33 12.29 -27.42
N ASN A 51 32.28 12.70 -28.27
CA ASN A 51 32.10 13.72 -29.30
C ASN A 51 31.57 15.08 -28.77
N THR A 52 31.93 15.45 -27.54
CA THR A 52 31.55 16.74 -26.94
C THR A 52 32.79 17.57 -26.62
N GLN A 53 32.71 18.91 -26.74
CA GLN A 53 33.79 19.83 -26.38
C GLN A 53 33.54 20.50 -25.01
N GLU A 54 32.35 20.37 -24.45
CA GLU A 54 31.92 21.07 -23.24
C GLU A 54 32.57 20.49 -21.96
N PRO A 55 33.17 21.33 -21.10
CA PRO A 55 33.71 20.87 -19.83
C PRO A 55 32.60 20.48 -18.85
N PHE A 56 32.93 19.61 -17.89
CA PHE A 56 31.99 19.02 -16.93
C PHE A 56 31.21 20.06 -16.12
N LYS A 57 31.81 21.22 -15.88
CA LYS A 57 31.16 22.31 -15.14
C LYS A 57 29.98 22.93 -15.91
N SER A 58 30.10 23.02 -17.23
CA SER A 58 29.16 23.75 -18.10
C SER A 58 28.22 22.85 -18.89
N ILE A 59 28.42 21.54 -18.89
CA ILE A 59 27.53 20.61 -19.61
C ILE A 59 26.09 20.68 -19.08
N LYS A 60 25.12 20.72 -19.99
CA LYS A 60 23.69 20.79 -19.66
C LYS A 60 23.19 19.49 -19.01
N ASP A 61 23.61 18.34 -19.54
CA ASP A 61 23.21 17.04 -19.01
C ASP A 61 24.28 16.41 -18.11
N LYS A 62 24.34 16.89 -16.87
CA LYS A 62 25.30 16.38 -15.87
C LYS A 62 25.01 14.94 -15.44
N LYS A 63 23.77 14.45 -15.59
CA LYS A 63 23.36 13.12 -15.13
C LYS A 63 23.98 12.03 -16.02
N THR A 64 23.87 12.18 -17.34
CA THR A 64 24.50 11.26 -18.29
C THR A 64 26.02 11.35 -18.22
N ALA A 65 26.59 12.56 -18.12
CA ALA A 65 28.02 12.76 -17.98
C ALA A 65 28.61 12.09 -16.74
N THR A 66 27.92 12.21 -15.60
CA THR A 66 28.33 11.56 -14.35
C THR A 66 28.29 10.03 -14.49
N LYS A 67 27.26 9.48 -15.14
CA LYS A 67 27.13 8.03 -15.35
C LYS A 67 28.30 7.45 -16.15
N CYS A 68 28.78 8.17 -17.16
CA CYS A 68 29.96 7.77 -17.93
C CYS A 68 31.25 7.79 -17.09
N CYS A 69 31.36 8.68 -16.11
CA CYS A 69 32.54 8.78 -15.24
C CYS A 69 32.58 7.73 -14.11
N LEU A 70 31.42 7.20 -13.68
CA LEU A 70 31.32 6.29 -12.54
C LEU A 70 32.25 5.05 -12.61
N PRO A 71 32.42 4.38 -13.76
CA PRO A 71 33.32 3.22 -13.86
C PRO A 71 34.79 3.56 -13.55
N TYR A 72 35.18 4.82 -13.72
CA TYR A 72 36.55 5.29 -13.53
C TYR A 72 36.76 6.06 -12.22
N LEU A 73 35.74 6.08 -11.36
CA LEU A 73 35.77 6.76 -10.07
C LEU A 73 35.93 5.72 -8.95
N LYS A 74 37.06 5.78 -8.23
CA LYS A 74 37.31 4.88 -7.08
C LYS A 74 37.32 5.65 -5.76
N PHE A 75 36.59 5.14 -4.78
CA PHE A 75 36.66 5.59 -3.39
C PHE A 75 37.79 4.86 -2.65
N GLU A 76 38.54 5.59 -1.81
CA GLU A 76 39.66 5.03 -1.06
C GLU A 76 39.42 5.17 0.45
N GLU A 77 38.98 4.07 1.08
CA GLU A 77 38.49 4.02 2.48
C GLU A 77 39.53 4.47 3.52
N ASN A 78 40.82 4.32 3.23
CA ASN A 78 41.93 4.66 4.13
C ASN A 78 42.82 5.78 3.60
N ALA A 79 42.25 6.74 2.87
CA ALA A 79 42.98 7.90 2.37
C ALA A 79 43.66 8.67 3.53
N ILE A 80 44.99 8.59 3.63
CA ILE A 80 45.79 9.39 4.57
C ILE A 80 45.79 10.83 4.06
N THR A 81 44.80 11.61 4.50
CA THR A 81 44.76 13.05 4.29
C THR A 81 45.06 13.75 5.62
N ASN A 82 45.59 14.98 5.57
CA ASN A 82 45.84 15.81 6.77
C ASN A 82 44.54 16.16 7.56
N ARG A 83 43.37 15.63 7.17
CA ARG A 83 42.09 15.76 7.87
C ARG A 83 41.35 14.43 7.88
N LYS A 84 41.51 13.63 8.95
CA LYS A 84 40.74 12.38 9.17
C LYS A 84 39.33 12.66 9.70
N ARG A 85 38.32 11.90 9.24
CA ARG A 85 36.99 11.80 9.88
C ARG A 85 37.08 10.94 11.15
N ARG A 86 36.23 11.23 12.15
CA ARG A 86 35.87 10.27 13.22
C ARG A 86 35.09 9.10 12.61
N PRO A 87 35.17 7.89 13.16
CA PRO A 87 34.59 6.70 12.54
C PRO A 87 33.05 6.80 12.54
N TYR A 88 32.47 6.76 11.33
CA TYR A 88 31.06 6.56 10.97
C TYR A 88 29.98 7.26 11.81
N ASP A 89 29.60 8.46 11.38
CA ASP A 89 28.33 9.09 11.74
C ASP A 89 27.38 9.01 10.52
N TYR A 90 26.25 8.32 10.69
CA TYR A 90 25.24 8.04 9.64
C TYR A 90 24.31 9.24 9.37
N SER A 91 24.53 10.37 10.06
CA SER A 91 23.72 11.59 9.98
C SER A 91 23.80 12.32 8.61
N ASP A 92 24.90 12.15 7.86
CA ASP A 92 25.09 12.79 6.55
C ASP A 92 24.19 12.21 5.42
N LEU A 93 23.73 10.96 5.55
CA LEU A 93 22.85 10.32 4.56
C LEU A 93 21.39 10.79 4.68
N LEU A 94 20.93 11.02 5.91
CA LEU A 94 19.57 11.52 6.22
C LEU A 94 19.37 13.00 5.86
N GLY A 95 20.46 13.76 5.71
CA GLY A 95 20.42 15.17 5.29
C GLY A 95 20.29 15.37 3.78
N GLN A 96 20.55 14.33 2.97
CA GLN A 96 20.44 14.40 1.51
C GLN A 96 19.03 14.03 1.01
N GLU A 97 18.35 13.10 1.68
CA GLU A 97 16.94 12.78 1.38
C GLU A 97 15.99 13.92 1.76
N ARG A 98 16.25 14.62 2.88
CA ARG A 98 15.41 15.75 3.32
C ARG A 98 15.42 16.94 2.37
N LYS A 99 16.55 17.21 1.68
CA LYS A 99 16.64 18.30 0.70
C LYS A 99 16.00 17.99 -0.65
N ILE A 100 15.84 16.71 -0.98
CA ILE A 100 15.15 16.30 -2.21
C ILE A 100 13.64 16.40 -2.00
N ILE A 101 13.16 16.13 -0.77
CA ILE A 101 11.75 16.26 -0.39
C ILE A 101 11.33 17.74 -0.32
N GLU A 102 12.17 18.62 0.24
CA GLU A 102 11.87 20.07 0.30
C GLU A 102 11.88 20.75 -1.08
N GLU A 103 12.65 20.25 -2.07
CA GLU A 103 12.64 20.77 -3.45
C GLU A 103 11.47 20.23 -4.31
N GLU A 104 10.84 19.12 -3.93
CA GLU A 104 9.65 18.56 -4.62
C GLU A 104 8.31 19.09 -4.06
N GLU A 105 8.29 19.61 -2.83
CA GLU A 105 7.09 20.18 -2.21
C GLU A 105 6.79 21.63 -2.67
N GLU A 106 7.76 22.41 -3.15
CA GLU A 106 7.53 23.79 -3.64
C GLU A 106 6.94 23.87 -5.07
N GLU A 107 6.91 22.77 -5.84
CA GLU A 107 6.38 22.76 -7.22
C GLU A 107 4.91 22.29 -7.35
N ASN A 108 4.23 21.88 -6.25
CA ASN A 108 2.88 21.30 -6.31
C ASN A 108 1.85 21.91 -5.34
N GLU A 109 1.79 23.24 -5.20
CA GLU A 109 0.61 23.92 -4.66
C GLU A 109 0.04 24.94 -5.66
N ILE A 110 -0.94 24.48 -6.45
CA ILE A 110 -1.96 25.33 -7.08
C ILE A 110 -3.35 24.79 -6.72
N ASP A 111 -4.10 25.69 -6.06
CA ASP A 111 -5.54 25.78 -5.87
C ASP A 111 -6.35 24.58 -5.36
N LEU A 112 -6.90 24.77 -4.15
CA LEU A 112 -8.35 24.62 -3.92
C LEU A 112 -8.75 25.45 -2.69
N SER A 113 -9.07 26.72 -2.95
CA SER A 113 -9.92 27.52 -2.08
C SER A 113 -11.39 27.24 -2.41
N ASN A 114 -12.16 26.74 -1.44
CA ASN A 114 -13.49 27.24 -1.04
C ASN A 114 -14.26 26.21 -0.18
N ASN A 115 -14.54 26.66 1.06
CA ASN A 115 -15.75 26.52 1.85
C ASN A 115 -16.48 25.17 1.92
N ASP A 116 -16.59 24.58 3.11
CA ASP A 116 -17.67 24.97 4.03
C ASP A 116 -17.49 24.42 5.45
N ILE A 117 -18.14 25.15 6.36
CA ILE A 117 -18.06 25.19 7.81
C ILE A 117 -18.68 23.94 8.48
N ASN A 118 -18.08 23.42 9.56
CA ASN A 118 -18.82 23.28 10.84
C ASN A 118 -17.92 22.99 12.06
N ILE A 119 -18.21 23.80 13.08
CA ILE A 119 -17.63 23.92 14.42
C ILE A 119 -18.17 22.81 15.31
N ILE A 120 -17.31 22.12 16.10
CA ILE A 120 -17.56 21.79 17.52
C ILE A 120 -16.23 21.82 18.29
N GLN A 121 -16.21 22.64 19.34
CA GLN A 121 -15.16 22.79 20.35
C GLN A 121 -15.10 21.60 21.31
N SER A 122 -13.89 21.25 21.79
CA SER A 122 -13.63 21.14 23.25
C SER A 122 -12.15 20.92 23.59
N ASN A 123 -11.60 21.94 24.25
CA ASN A 123 -10.67 21.94 25.40
C ASN A 123 -9.29 21.24 25.31
N SER A 124 -8.28 22.11 25.27
CA SER A 124 -6.85 21.92 25.54
C SER A 124 -6.53 21.74 27.04
N PRO A 125 -5.45 21.00 27.40
CA PRO A 125 -4.77 21.12 28.70
C PRO A 125 -3.73 22.28 28.69
N PRO A 126 -3.35 22.81 29.87
CA PRO A 126 -2.69 24.11 30.01
C PRO A 126 -1.19 24.13 29.69
N GLN A 127 -0.75 25.28 29.16
CA GLN A 127 0.63 25.66 28.85
C GLN A 127 1.41 26.12 30.09
N ILE A 128 2.68 25.71 30.21
CA ILE A 128 3.66 26.26 31.15
C ILE A 128 4.54 27.24 30.39
N ASN A 129 4.43 28.52 30.73
CA ASN A 129 5.27 29.62 30.25
C ASN A 129 6.60 29.66 31.01
N ILE A 130 7.73 29.63 30.29
CA ILE A 130 9.02 30.11 30.79
C ILE A 130 9.47 31.23 29.87
N SER A 131 9.40 32.46 30.37
CA SER A 131 9.97 33.65 29.75
C SER A 131 11.14 34.16 30.58
N SER A 132 12.31 34.25 29.95
CA SER A 132 13.43 35.10 30.37
C SER A 132 13.27 36.52 29.78
N PRO A 133 13.82 37.56 30.42
CA PRO A 133 14.53 38.54 29.61
C PRO A 133 15.83 39.13 30.22
N HIS A 134 16.66 39.51 29.26
CA HIS A 134 17.90 40.28 29.17
C HIS A 134 18.35 41.30 30.24
N GLN A 135 19.67 41.26 30.42
CA GLN A 135 20.71 42.30 30.61
C GLN A 135 20.33 43.80 30.58
N ASN A 136 20.97 44.57 31.48
CA ASN A 136 21.71 45.81 31.17
C ASN A 136 22.74 46.13 32.29
N ASN A 137 23.98 46.44 31.88
CA ASN A 137 25.10 46.96 32.70
C ASN A 137 25.23 48.48 32.43
N PRO A 138 25.79 49.33 33.33
CA PRO A 138 27.26 49.53 33.37
C PRO A 138 27.89 49.97 34.73
N MET A 139 29.23 49.78 34.83
CA MET A 139 30.29 50.51 35.59
C MET A 139 30.12 50.87 37.08
N ILE A 140 31.13 51.05 37.95
CA ILE A 140 32.54 50.64 38.17
C ILE A 140 32.86 51.14 39.62
N ASN A 141 33.90 50.56 40.28
CA ASN A 141 34.59 51.00 41.52
C ASN A 141 33.92 50.77 42.89
N ALA A 142 34.40 49.76 43.64
CA ALA A 142 35.05 49.97 44.93
C ALA A 142 35.82 48.72 45.38
N ILE A 143 37.05 48.96 45.82
CA ILE A 143 38.02 48.02 46.38
C ILE A 143 37.66 47.75 47.85
N GLY A 144 37.86 46.51 48.33
CA GLY A 144 38.28 46.28 49.72
C GLY A 144 37.34 45.46 50.62
N MET A 145 37.90 44.34 51.10
CA MET A 145 37.79 43.77 52.45
C MET A 145 36.40 43.49 53.05
N TYR A 146 36.14 42.20 53.33
CA TYR A 146 35.42 41.84 54.55
C TYR A 146 36.26 40.85 55.36
N GLN A 147 36.57 41.34 56.56
CA GLN A 147 37.43 40.80 57.59
C GLN A 147 36.57 40.03 58.59
N SER A 148 37.04 38.85 58.96
CA SER A 148 36.49 38.00 60.03
C SER A 148 36.64 38.69 61.39
N THR A 149 35.54 38.86 62.11
CA THR A 149 35.54 39.25 63.52
C THR A 149 35.49 38.01 64.41
N PHE A 150 36.63 37.72 65.04
CA PHE A 150 36.72 36.93 66.27
C PHE A 150 36.11 37.71 67.44
N LEU A 151 35.43 37.03 68.36
CA LEU A 151 35.33 37.45 69.76
C LEU A 151 36.18 36.49 70.59
N THR A 152 37.26 37.04 71.13
CA THR A 152 38.12 36.47 72.16
C THR A 152 37.62 36.94 73.52
N ASP A 153 37.44 36.04 74.48
CA ASP A 153 37.68 36.36 75.88
C ASP A 153 38.92 35.59 76.33
N GLY A 154 39.96 36.36 76.67
CA GLY A 154 41.24 35.85 77.14
C GLY A 154 41.28 35.82 78.66
N ILE A 155 41.89 34.77 79.21
CA ILE A 155 42.57 34.83 80.51
C ILE A 155 44.04 34.50 80.23
N SER A 156 44.91 35.45 80.51
CA SER A 156 46.36 35.31 80.48
C SER A 156 46.87 34.72 81.79
N THR A 157 48.01 34.03 81.76
CA THR A 157 49.16 34.33 82.64
C THR A 157 50.38 33.47 82.25
N GLN A 158 51.54 34.10 82.37
CA GLN A 158 52.87 33.62 81.99
C GLN A 158 53.53 32.82 83.13
N ILE A 159 54.23 31.70 82.79
CA ILE A 159 55.61 31.25 83.17
C ILE A 159 55.99 31.27 84.68
N PRO A 160 56.73 30.30 85.36
CA PRO A 160 57.83 29.41 84.91
C PRO A 160 57.97 27.98 85.54
N ASN A 161 58.94 27.22 85.00
CA ASN A 161 59.89 26.26 85.59
C ASN A 161 59.76 25.82 87.08
N GLN A 162 59.99 24.52 87.36
CA GLN A 162 61.20 23.97 88.04
C GLN A 162 60.96 22.56 88.67
N ILE A 163 61.65 21.52 88.17
CA ILE A 163 62.80 20.77 88.76
C ILE A 163 62.37 19.54 89.59
N GLN A 164 62.72 18.31 89.14
CA GLN A 164 63.78 17.47 89.74
C GLN A 164 64.01 16.14 89.01
N ASP A 165 65.24 16.03 88.51
CA ASP A 165 65.92 14.80 88.09
C ASP A 165 66.01 13.77 89.22
N GLN A 166 66.01 12.47 88.86
CA GLN A 166 66.97 11.51 89.42
C GLN A 166 67.14 10.25 88.56
N TYR A 167 68.34 10.15 87.98
CA TYR A 167 69.16 9.01 87.53
C TYR A 167 68.65 7.55 87.61
N THR A 168 68.85 6.76 86.54
CA THR A 168 70.00 5.82 86.40
C THR A 168 70.02 5.10 85.03
N GLN A 169 71.18 4.49 84.74
CA GLN A 169 71.83 4.19 83.45
C GLN A 169 71.29 3.06 82.54
N ASP A 170 71.67 3.23 81.25
CA ASP A 170 72.10 2.25 80.24
C ASP A 170 71.15 1.15 79.75
N ASP A 171 70.64 1.30 78.51
CA ASP A 171 71.12 0.48 77.40
C ASP A 171 70.65 0.98 76.02
N LYS A 172 71.55 0.87 75.03
CA LYS A 172 71.39 1.38 73.67
C LYS A 172 70.37 0.56 72.85
N VAL A 173 69.24 1.15 72.44
CA VAL A 173 68.57 0.83 71.17
C VAL A 173 67.90 2.08 70.59
N SER A 174 68.38 2.49 69.41
CA SER A 174 67.79 3.52 68.58
C SER A 174 66.49 3.02 67.95
N GLY A 175 65.39 3.74 68.17
CA GLY A 175 64.09 3.49 67.54
C GLY A 175 63.02 4.42 68.12
N ASN A 176 62.68 5.47 67.38
CA ASN A 176 61.69 6.50 67.72
C ASN A 176 60.45 5.95 68.46
N ARG A 177 60.34 6.25 69.76
CA ARG A 177 59.05 6.22 70.47
C ARG A 177 58.22 7.40 69.99
N ILE A 178 57.10 7.13 69.32
CA ILE A 178 56.08 8.13 69.04
C ILE A 178 55.50 8.57 70.39
N ILE A 179 55.76 9.81 70.78
CA ILE A 179 55.10 10.44 71.93
C ILE A 179 53.70 10.83 71.46
N ILE A 180 52.69 10.10 71.93
CA ILE A 180 51.28 10.47 71.74
C ILE A 180 50.99 11.58 72.76
N ASN A 181 50.54 12.74 72.28
CA ASN A 181 50.22 13.89 73.11
C ASN A 181 49.04 13.53 74.05
N PRO A 182 49.00 13.91 75.35
CA PRO A 182 47.93 13.49 76.27
C PRO A 182 46.52 13.91 75.82
N ILE A 183 46.43 14.98 75.04
CA ILE A 183 45.18 15.49 74.45
C ILE A 183 44.52 14.48 73.50
N THR A 184 45.31 13.58 72.88
CA THR A 184 44.75 12.57 71.96
C THR A 184 44.04 11.44 72.71
N TYR A 185 44.40 11.17 73.96
CA TYR A 185 43.75 10.13 74.77
C TYR A 185 42.43 10.64 75.39
N GLU A 186 42.38 11.91 75.82
CA GLU A 186 41.16 12.51 76.38
C GLU A 186 40.09 12.81 75.31
N LEU A 187 40.47 13.17 74.08
CA LEU A 187 39.52 13.36 72.97
C LEU A 187 38.88 12.05 72.48
N ILE A 188 39.58 10.91 72.63
CA ILE A 188 39.05 9.58 72.30
C ILE A 188 38.06 9.10 73.38
N ASN A 189 38.22 9.52 74.64
CA ASN A 189 37.36 9.12 75.74
C ASN A 189 36.20 10.10 76.04
N SER A 190 36.24 11.36 75.58
CA SER A 190 35.14 12.32 75.82
C SER A 190 33.97 12.20 74.84
N CYS A 191 34.19 11.56 73.70
CA CYS A 191 33.15 11.15 72.76
C CYS A 191 32.93 9.67 73.04
N GLY A 192 31.82 9.30 73.70
CA GLY A 192 31.56 7.94 74.19
C GLY A 192 32.07 6.84 73.27
N GLU A 193 32.66 5.81 73.88
CA GLU A 193 33.41 4.74 73.20
C GLU A 193 32.72 4.33 71.88
N ASP A 194 33.49 4.35 70.78
CA ASP A 194 33.17 3.81 69.46
C ASP A 194 32.55 4.70 68.35
N PHE A 195 32.79 6.01 68.30
CA PHE A 195 32.42 6.78 67.08
C PHE A 195 33.24 6.40 65.82
N ILE A 196 34.52 6.02 65.99
CA ILE A 196 35.41 5.59 64.91
C ILE A 196 36.12 4.30 65.34
N ARG A 197 36.05 3.24 64.51
CA ARG A 197 36.79 1.99 64.72
C ARG A 197 37.72 1.70 63.55
N ILE A 198 38.95 1.27 63.85
CA ILE A 198 39.96 0.90 62.84
C ILE A 198 40.34 -0.57 63.01
N TYR A 199 40.02 -1.40 62.01
CA TYR A 199 40.36 -2.82 62.00
C TYR A 199 41.56 -3.10 61.11
N TYR A 200 42.42 -4.02 61.53
CA TYR A 200 43.51 -4.51 60.70
C TYR A 200 43.00 -5.61 59.77
N ILE A 201 43.10 -5.39 58.45
CA ILE A 201 42.83 -6.44 57.46
C ILE A 201 44.11 -7.24 57.21
N ASN A 202 45.24 -6.55 57.05
CA ASN A 202 46.59 -7.13 57.03
C ASN A 202 47.61 -6.06 57.47
N GLN A 203 48.91 -6.38 57.42
CA GLN A 203 49.99 -5.46 57.84
C GLN A 203 49.94 -4.08 57.15
N ASN A 204 49.41 -4.01 55.92
CA ASN A 204 49.43 -2.81 55.08
C ASN A 204 48.04 -2.22 54.80
N ILE A 205 46.96 -2.86 55.25
CA ILE A 205 45.58 -2.47 54.93
C ILE A 205 44.76 -2.41 56.22
N ARG A 206 44.12 -1.27 56.44
CA ARG A 206 43.20 -1.02 57.55
C ARG A 206 41.80 -0.74 57.03
N ARG A 207 40.78 -1.12 57.80
CA ARG A 207 39.38 -0.79 57.58
C ARG A 207 38.96 0.28 58.57
N LEU A 208 38.31 1.34 58.10
CA LEU A 208 37.78 2.42 58.91
C LEU A 208 36.26 2.29 58.97
N HIS A 209 35.69 2.16 60.17
CA HIS A 209 34.25 2.30 60.43
C HIS A 209 34.04 3.66 61.10
N VAL A 210 33.10 4.45 60.57
CA VAL A 210 32.71 5.75 61.11
C VAL A 210 31.20 5.71 61.34
N PHE A 211 30.77 5.90 62.58
CA PHE A 211 29.35 5.95 62.93
C PHE A 211 28.81 7.37 62.76
N GLY A 212 28.75 7.84 61.51
CA GLY A 212 28.33 9.18 61.15
C GLY A 212 28.47 9.45 59.66
N GLU A 213 28.34 10.72 59.26
CA GLU A 213 28.54 11.16 57.88
C GLU A 213 30.01 11.56 57.65
N ILE A 214 30.57 11.18 56.50
CA ILE A 214 31.93 11.55 56.11
C ILE A 214 31.85 12.65 55.05
N PHE A 215 32.33 13.85 55.40
CA PHE A 215 32.52 14.93 54.45
C PHE A 215 33.95 14.88 53.88
N ALA A 216 34.08 14.65 52.58
CA ALA A 216 35.37 14.57 51.89
C ALA A 216 35.41 15.57 50.73
N GLU A 217 36.16 16.67 50.88
CA GLU A 217 36.25 17.76 49.88
C GLU A 217 36.71 17.26 48.50
N ASN A 218 37.65 16.32 48.47
CA ASN A 218 38.24 15.79 47.23
C ASN A 218 37.79 14.35 46.92
N GLY A 219 36.76 13.86 47.61
CA GLY A 219 36.19 12.52 47.41
C GLY A 219 37.08 11.35 47.87
N PHE A 220 36.73 10.14 47.42
CA PHE A 220 37.43 8.89 47.74
C PHE A 220 38.11 8.29 46.52
N LEU A 221 39.37 7.88 46.66
CA LEU A 221 40.09 7.13 45.64
C LEU A 221 39.94 5.62 45.90
N GLN A 222 39.36 4.89 44.94
CA GLN A 222 39.23 3.43 45.03
C GLN A 222 40.31 2.75 44.19
N ARG A 223 41.16 1.92 44.84
CA ARG A 223 42.16 1.11 44.13
C ARG A 223 41.44 0.11 43.21
N SER A 224 41.64 0.25 41.89
CA SER A 224 40.91 -0.52 40.88
C SER A 224 41.79 -1.20 39.82
N ASP A 225 43.12 -1.13 39.97
CA ASP A 225 44.12 -1.72 39.08
C ASP A 225 43.90 -3.24 38.90
N GLN A 226 43.95 -3.69 37.64
CA GLN A 226 43.71 -5.08 37.23
C GLN A 226 44.60 -6.08 37.96
N ARG A 227 45.84 -5.71 38.31
CA ARG A 227 46.78 -6.60 39.02
C ARG A 227 46.30 -7.02 40.41
N TYR A 228 45.37 -6.28 41.00
CA TYR A 228 44.78 -6.57 42.30
C TYR A 228 43.39 -7.20 42.21
N LYS A 229 42.97 -7.66 41.01
CA LYS A 229 41.68 -8.30 40.75
C LYS A 229 41.88 -9.69 40.17
N LYS A 230 41.05 -10.64 40.58
CA LYS A 230 40.94 -12.00 40.03
C LYS A 230 39.48 -12.29 39.67
N ASP A 231 39.26 -13.31 38.85
CA ASP A 231 37.91 -13.77 38.46
C ASP A 231 37.03 -12.68 37.79
N ILE A 232 37.65 -11.84 36.95
CA ILE A 232 36.97 -10.74 36.26
C ILE A 232 36.00 -11.30 35.20
N LYS A 233 34.70 -11.17 35.46
CA LYS A 233 33.61 -11.57 34.55
C LYS A 233 32.78 -10.38 34.13
N LYS A 234 32.20 -10.45 32.94
CA LYS A 234 31.21 -9.45 32.49
C LYS A 234 29.93 -9.62 33.32
N ILE A 235 29.31 -8.51 33.71
CA ILE A 235 27.98 -8.52 34.32
C ILE A 235 26.98 -8.80 33.20
N SER A 236 26.18 -9.86 33.37
CA SER A 236 25.11 -10.26 32.46
C SER A 236 23.75 -10.10 33.14
N ASN A 237 22.71 -9.90 32.34
CA ASN A 237 21.33 -9.70 32.79
C ASN A 237 21.22 -8.51 33.75
N ALA A 238 21.99 -7.46 33.47
CA ALA A 238 22.06 -6.30 34.34
C ALA A 238 20.74 -5.51 34.31
N LEU A 239 20.11 -5.43 33.14
CA LEU A 239 18.80 -4.79 32.97
C LEU A 239 17.72 -5.50 33.77
N GLU A 240 17.64 -6.82 33.65
CA GLU A 240 16.66 -7.63 34.39
C GLU A 240 16.82 -7.46 35.92
N LYS A 241 18.06 -7.55 36.42
CA LYS A 241 18.35 -7.33 37.85
C LYS A 241 17.94 -5.94 38.32
N ILE A 242 18.24 -4.89 37.55
CA ILE A 242 17.87 -3.52 37.92
C ILE A 242 16.36 -3.31 37.86
N MET A 243 15.65 -3.94 36.92
CA MET A 243 14.20 -3.85 36.84
C MET A 243 13.48 -4.47 38.05
N LEU A 244 14.12 -5.39 38.76
CA LEU A 244 13.61 -5.96 40.01
C LEU A 244 13.86 -5.06 41.23
N LEU A 245 14.82 -4.14 41.15
CA LEU A 245 15.15 -3.24 42.26
C LEU A 245 14.09 -2.15 42.42
N THR A 246 13.74 -1.86 43.67
CA THR A 246 12.80 -0.79 44.01
C THR A 246 13.53 0.31 44.79
N GLY A 247 13.55 1.53 44.25
CA GLY A 247 13.99 2.70 44.99
C GLY A 247 12.99 3.04 46.10
N ARG A 248 13.46 3.16 47.34
CA ARG A 248 12.63 3.45 48.51
C ARG A 248 12.96 4.83 49.06
N SER A 249 11.93 5.54 49.52
CA SER A 249 12.12 6.71 50.39
C SER A 249 11.85 6.30 51.83
N TYR A 250 12.75 6.64 52.75
CA TYR A 250 12.65 6.23 54.15
C TYR A 250 13.11 7.35 55.09
N LYS A 251 12.92 7.11 56.38
CA LYS A 251 13.44 7.92 57.49
C LYS A 251 14.08 6.96 58.50
N TYR A 252 15.16 7.36 59.14
CA TYR A 252 15.67 6.57 60.26
C TYR A 252 14.75 6.77 61.48
N LEU A 253 14.68 5.79 62.38
CA LEU A 253 13.81 5.87 63.56
C LEU A 253 14.10 7.12 64.41
N ASN A 254 15.36 7.55 64.45
CA ASN A 254 15.82 8.70 65.23
C ASN A 254 16.05 9.97 64.37
N ASP A 255 15.69 9.94 63.09
CA ASP A 255 15.87 11.06 62.15
C ASP A 255 14.56 11.39 61.42
N LYS A 256 14.13 12.65 61.48
CA LYS A 256 12.92 13.09 60.77
C LYS A 256 13.17 13.38 59.29
N GLN A 257 14.43 13.46 58.87
CA GLN A 257 14.83 13.76 57.49
C GLN A 257 14.48 12.59 56.56
N LYS A 258 13.84 12.92 55.43
CA LYS A 258 13.54 11.96 54.38
C LYS A 258 14.80 11.69 53.57
N ARG A 259 15.14 10.41 53.39
CA ARG A 259 16.26 9.93 52.57
C ARG A 259 15.75 8.99 51.48
N PHE A 260 16.58 8.74 50.48
CA PHE A 260 16.29 7.84 49.37
C PHE A 260 17.40 6.80 49.25
N GLY A 261 17.04 5.56 48.92
CA GLY A 261 18.00 4.48 48.76
C GLY A 261 17.30 3.14 48.59
N PHE A 262 17.92 2.10 49.12
CA PHE A 262 17.44 0.72 49.03
C PHE A 262 17.34 0.09 50.42
N ILE A 263 16.44 -0.87 50.57
CA ILE A 263 16.38 -1.73 51.76
C ILE A 263 17.38 -2.87 51.55
N ALA A 264 18.27 -3.09 52.52
CA ALA A 264 19.37 -4.05 52.37
C ALA A 264 18.86 -5.50 52.17
N GLN A 265 17.76 -5.88 52.81
CA GLN A 265 17.12 -7.18 52.67
C GLN A 265 16.61 -7.41 51.25
N GLU A 266 15.87 -6.45 50.68
CA GLU A 266 15.38 -6.50 49.30
C GLU A 266 16.55 -6.57 48.30
N LEU A 267 17.62 -5.81 48.57
CA LEU A 267 18.80 -5.82 47.72
C LEU A 267 19.56 -7.16 47.80
N LYS A 268 19.62 -7.80 48.98
CA LYS A 268 20.31 -9.08 49.19
C LYS A 268 19.70 -10.21 48.36
N GLU A 269 18.39 -10.17 48.13
CA GLU A 269 17.68 -11.15 47.30
C GLU A 269 18.06 -11.07 45.81
N ILE A 270 18.42 -9.88 45.31
CA ILE A 270 18.67 -9.63 43.88
C ILE A 270 20.17 -9.54 43.57
N ILE A 271 20.92 -8.82 44.40
CA ILE A 271 22.38 -8.60 44.28
C ILE A 271 23.01 -8.80 45.67
N PRO A 272 23.19 -10.05 46.11
CA PRO A 272 23.75 -10.35 47.44
C PRO A 272 25.15 -9.76 47.63
N GLU A 273 25.94 -9.64 46.57
CA GLU A 273 27.30 -9.11 46.62
C GLU A 273 27.37 -7.61 46.94
N ALA A 274 26.25 -6.89 46.80
CA ALA A 274 26.15 -5.47 47.16
C ALA A 274 25.76 -5.25 48.63
N VAL A 275 25.55 -6.33 49.41
CA VAL A 275 25.14 -6.26 50.82
C VAL A 275 26.22 -6.91 51.69
N LYS A 276 26.57 -6.24 52.79
CA LYS A 276 27.48 -6.73 53.82
C LYS A 276 26.73 -6.92 55.12
N GLU A 277 27.13 -7.96 55.84
CA GLU A 277 26.59 -8.29 57.16
C GLU A 277 27.72 -8.10 58.17
N ASP A 278 27.48 -7.27 59.18
CA ASP A 278 28.41 -7.03 60.27
C ASP A 278 28.29 -8.13 61.34
N GLU A 279 29.23 -8.17 62.29
CA GLU A 279 29.29 -9.21 63.34
C GLU A 279 28.02 -9.27 64.21
N ASP A 280 27.35 -8.13 64.37
CA ASP A 280 26.10 -7.99 65.12
C ASP A 280 24.84 -8.37 64.31
N GLY A 281 25.01 -8.90 63.09
CA GLY A 281 23.91 -9.27 62.18
C GLY A 281 23.25 -8.09 61.47
N THR A 282 23.81 -6.88 61.57
CA THR A 282 23.30 -5.69 60.88
C THR A 282 23.69 -5.71 59.41
N LEU A 283 22.74 -5.39 58.52
CA LEU A 283 22.97 -5.34 57.08
C LEU A 283 23.26 -3.92 56.60
N SER A 284 24.36 -3.77 55.87
CA SER A 284 24.80 -2.55 55.22
C SER A 284 24.89 -2.76 53.72
N ILE A 285 24.63 -1.73 52.91
CA ILE A 285 24.75 -1.81 51.44
C ILE A 285 26.05 -1.13 50.96
N GLU A 286 26.56 -1.57 49.81
CA GLU A 286 27.63 -0.90 49.06
C GLU A 286 27.03 -0.23 47.80
N PRO A 287 26.63 1.06 47.86
CA PRO A 287 25.91 1.70 46.76
C PRO A 287 26.73 1.78 45.46
N LEU A 288 28.06 1.91 45.57
CA LEU A 288 28.95 1.96 44.40
C LEU A 288 28.95 0.64 43.61
N ALA A 289 28.63 -0.49 44.25
CA ALA A 289 28.55 -1.78 43.58
C ALA A 289 27.39 -1.84 42.56
N LEU A 290 26.39 -0.95 42.65
CA LEU A 290 25.27 -0.86 41.71
C LEU A 290 25.64 -0.16 40.40
N LEU A 291 26.65 0.71 40.39
CA LEU A 291 27.00 1.52 39.23
C LEU A 291 27.39 0.68 37.99
N PRO A 292 28.19 -0.39 38.10
CA PRO A 292 28.45 -1.30 36.99
C PRO A 292 27.20 -1.98 36.43
N PHE A 293 26.22 -2.35 37.27
CA PHE A 293 24.95 -2.89 36.81
C PHE A 293 24.16 -1.86 36.01
N ILE A 294 24.14 -0.59 36.46
CA ILE A 294 23.44 0.50 35.74
C ILE A 294 24.08 0.74 34.37
N ILE A 295 25.41 0.69 34.29
CA ILE A 295 26.11 0.87 33.01
C ILE A 295 25.80 -0.27 32.05
N GLU A 296 25.86 -1.52 32.50
CA GLU A 296 25.56 -2.66 31.63
C GLU A 296 24.07 -2.75 31.28
N SER A 297 23.15 -2.35 32.16
CA SER A 297 21.71 -2.31 31.83
C SER A 297 21.40 -1.27 30.75
N LEU A 298 22.04 -0.10 30.80
CA LEU A 298 21.90 0.92 29.75
C LEU A 298 22.45 0.43 28.41
N LYS A 299 23.54 -0.33 28.42
CA LYS A 299 24.10 -0.96 27.20
C LYS A 299 23.15 -2.03 26.65
N GLU A 300 22.65 -2.92 27.50
CA GLU A 300 21.65 -3.94 27.13
C GLU A 300 20.40 -3.30 26.54
N LEU A 301 19.86 -2.24 27.17
CA LEU A 301 18.71 -1.48 26.69
C LEU A 301 18.98 -0.83 25.32
N ASN A 302 20.16 -0.23 25.11
CA ASN A 302 20.52 0.37 23.82
C ASN A 302 20.59 -0.68 22.70
N VAL A 303 21.04 -1.91 23.00
CA VAL A 303 21.03 -3.02 22.03
C VAL A 303 19.60 -3.39 21.65
N GLN A 304 18.70 -3.51 22.63
CA GLN A 304 17.28 -3.80 22.36
C GLN A 304 16.61 -2.70 21.54
N LEU A 305 16.89 -1.42 21.84
CA LEU A 305 16.36 -0.29 21.07
C LEU A 305 16.81 -0.33 19.60
N LYS A 306 18.08 -0.65 19.34
CA LYS A 306 18.60 -0.79 17.97
C LYS A 306 17.93 -1.93 17.22
N ASP A 307 17.70 -3.07 17.87
CA ASP A 307 16.99 -4.21 17.27
C ASP A 307 15.54 -3.86 16.91
N VAL A 308 14.83 -3.20 17.82
CA VAL A 308 13.46 -2.71 17.57
C VAL A 308 13.42 -1.73 16.40
N GLN A 309 14.35 -0.77 16.35
CA GLN A 309 14.44 0.17 15.22
C GLN A 309 14.70 -0.53 13.88
N HIS A 310 15.58 -1.53 13.86
CA HIS A 310 15.87 -2.31 12.67
C HIS A 310 14.62 -3.08 12.19
N LYS A 311 13.88 -3.70 13.11
CA LYS A 311 12.61 -4.37 12.80
C LYS A 311 11.59 -3.40 12.23
N THR A 312 11.39 -2.23 12.83
CA THR A 312 10.46 -1.21 12.32
C THR A 312 10.83 -0.73 10.91
N LEU A 313 12.12 -0.53 10.63
CA LEU A 313 12.60 -0.17 9.28
C LEU A 313 12.33 -1.28 8.26
N SER A 314 12.53 -2.55 8.63
CA SER A 314 12.23 -3.66 7.75
C SER A 314 10.73 -3.75 7.44
N ILE A 315 9.88 -3.60 8.46
CA ILE A 315 8.41 -3.60 8.31
C ILE A 315 7.98 -2.48 7.39
N ARG A 316 8.50 -1.25 7.58
CA ARG A 316 8.17 -0.10 6.74
C ARG A 316 8.55 -0.32 5.26
N ARG A 317 9.69 -0.93 4.99
CA ARG A 317 10.07 -1.29 3.61
C ARG A 317 9.10 -2.30 3.01
N PHE A 318 8.68 -3.29 3.79
CA PHE A 318 7.67 -4.25 3.32
C PHE A 318 6.34 -3.55 3.03
N THR A 319 5.87 -2.63 3.88
CA THR A 319 4.62 -1.90 3.64
C THR A 319 4.69 -1.02 2.38
N GLU A 320 5.79 -0.29 2.18
CA GLU A 320 6.00 0.54 0.98
C GLU A 320 6.02 -0.33 -0.31
N VAL A 321 6.67 -1.50 -0.25
CA VAL A 321 6.65 -2.46 -1.37
C VAL A 321 5.24 -3.00 -1.61
N THR A 322 4.48 -3.34 -0.56
CA THR A 322 3.10 -3.83 -0.74
C THR A 322 2.19 -2.76 -1.35
N GLU A 323 2.32 -1.50 -0.95
CA GLU A 323 1.52 -0.42 -1.51
C GLU A 323 1.84 -0.17 -2.98
N THR A 324 3.12 -0.21 -3.36
CA THR A 324 3.52 -0.05 -4.77
C THR A 324 3.01 -1.21 -5.64
N VAL A 325 3.09 -2.45 -5.15
CA VAL A 325 2.53 -3.63 -5.83
C VAL A 325 1.01 -3.52 -5.97
N LEU A 326 0.30 -3.11 -4.91
CA LEU A 326 -1.15 -2.93 -4.95
C LEU A 326 -1.57 -1.88 -5.99
N LYS A 327 -0.87 -0.74 -6.05
CA LYS A 327 -1.12 0.29 -7.06
C LYS A 327 -0.94 -0.24 -8.49
N GLU A 328 0.06 -1.09 -8.73
CA GLU A 328 0.29 -1.67 -10.05
C GLU A 328 -0.77 -2.73 -10.41
N ILE A 329 -1.25 -3.51 -9.43
CA ILE A 329 -2.36 -4.46 -9.60
C ILE A 329 -3.66 -3.72 -9.92
N GLU A 330 -3.97 -2.64 -9.20
CA GLU A 330 -5.17 -1.83 -9.44
C GLU A 330 -5.18 -1.21 -10.85
N LYS A 331 -4.03 -0.69 -11.29
CA LYS A 331 -3.84 -0.20 -12.66
C LYS A 331 -4.05 -1.29 -13.71
N THR A 332 -3.62 -2.51 -13.45
CA THR A 332 -3.84 -3.66 -14.37
C THR A 332 -5.30 -4.13 -14.36
N THR A 333 -5.97 -4.06 -13.21
CA THR A 333 -7.37 -4.47 -13.05
C THR A 333 -8.35 -3.48 -13.71
N THR A 334 -8.05 -2.18 -13.68
CA THR A 334 -8.87 -1.15 -14.34
C THR A 334 -8.82 -1.22 -15.88
N ILE A 335 -7.72 -1.70 -16.45
CA ILE A 335 -7.59 -1.93 -17.90
C ILE A 335 -8.43 -3.14 -18.36
N THR A 336 -8.52 -4.20 -17.53
CA THR A 336 -9.20 -5.45 -17.90
C THR A 336 -10.73 -5.40 -17.77
N ASN A 337 -11.29 -4.43 -17.04
CA ASN A 337 -12.74 -4.26 -16.90
C ASN A 337 -13.40 -3.50 -18.06
N LYS A 338 -12.64 -3.04 -19.05
CA LYS A 338 -13.22 -2.49 -20.28
C LYS A 338 -13.48 -3.64 -21.25
N ILE A 339 -14.74 -4.04 -21.38
CA ILE A 339 -15.18 -5.07 -22.32
C ILE A 339 -14.85 -4.59 -23.74
N SER A 340 -13.85 -5.22 -24.36
CA SER A 340 -13.47 -4.99 -25.75
C SER A 340 -14.05 -6.10 -26.63
N LEU A 341 -14.63 -5.72 -27.77
CA LEU A 341 -15.03 -6.65 -28.83
C LEU A 341 -13.85 -6.95 -29.80
N GLY A 342 -12.61 -6.66 -29.41
CA GLY A 342 -11.41 -7.04 -30.16
C GLY A 342 -10.66 -5.87 -30.80
N PRO A 343 -9.77 -6.15 -31.78
CA PRO A 343 -8.90 -5.14 -32.40
C PRO A 343 -9.68 -4.01 -33.10
N PRO A 344 -9.18 -2.77 -33.06
CA PRO A 344 -9.91 -1.59 -33.54
C PRO A 344 -10.31 -1.67 -35.01
N ILE A 345 -9.44 -2.22 -35.87
CA ILE A 345 -9.72 -2.41 -37.30
C ILE A 345 -10.88 -3.38 -37.52
N TYR A 346 -10.89 -4.48 -36.76
CA TYR A 346 -11.94 -5.50 -36.84
C TYR A 346 -13.28 -4.94 -36.34
N VAL A 347 -13.27 -4.31 -35.16
CA VAL A 347 -14.47 -3.74 -34.54
C VAL A 347 -15.09 -2.65 -35.40
N ALA A 348 -14.29 -1.74 -35.96
CA ALA A 348 -14.77 -0.70 -36.87
C ALA A 348 -15.37 -1.29 -38.16
N GLY A 349 -14.70 -2.29 -38.75
CA GLY A 349 -15.19 -2.98 -39.94
C GLY A 349 -16.54 -3.68 -39.70
N CYS A 350 -16.66 -4.41 -38.59
CA CYS A 350 -17.91 -5.07 -38.20
C CYS A 350 -19.03 -4.07 -37.90
N GLY A 351 -18.74 -2.96 -37.21
CA GLY A 351 -19.72 -1.91 -36.95
C GLY A 351 -20.30 -1.30 -38.23
N LEU A 352 -19.43 -0.97 -39.19
CA LEU A 352 -19.86 -0.48 -40.51
C LEU A 352 -20.67 -1.52 -41.28
N LEU A 353 -20.21 -2.78 -41.31
CA LEU A 353 -20.91 -3.88 -41.98
C LEU A 353 -22.32 -4.05 -41.41
N PHE A 354 -22.48 -4.23 -40.09
CA PHE A 354 -23.78 -4.41 -39.49
C PHE A 354 -24.68 -3.17 -39.62
N GLY A 355 -24.11 -1.97 -39.59
CA GLY A 355 -24.84 -0.73 -39.88
C GLY A 355 -25.40 -0.69 -41.30
N THR A 356 -24.59 -1.06 -42.30
CA THR A 356 -25.07 -1.12 -43.71
C THR A 356 -26.13 -2.19 -43.92
N LEU A 357 -25.98 -3.39 -43.32
CA LEU A 357 -27.01 -4.43 -43.36
C LEU A 357 -28.33 -3.98 -42.71
N ALA A 358 -28.25 -3.27 -41.59
CA ALA A 358 -29.44 -2.71 -40.93
C ALA A 358 -30.17 -1.72 -41.84
N ILE A 359 -29.45 -0.86 -42.57
CA ILE A 359 -30.06 0.09 -43.53
C ILE A 359 -30.71 -0.67 -44.70
N ILE A 360 -30.03 -1.68 -45.27
CA ILE A 360 -30.58 -2.48 -46.38
C ILE A 360 -31.89 -3.16 -45.97
N ILE A 361 -31.93 -3.74 -44.77
CA ILE A 361 -33.14 -4.40 -44.27
C ILE A 361 -34.24 -3.39 -43.96
N ALA A 362 -33.91 -2.19 -43.46
CA ALA A 362 -34.89 -1.13 -43.23
C ALA A 362 -35.56 -0.65 -44.54
N LEU A 363 -34.81 -0.64 -45.64
CA LEU A 363 -35.31 -0.18 -46.94
C LEU A 363 -36.11 -1.26 -47.69
N ASN A 364 -35.70 -2.53 -47.56
CA ASN A 364 -36.23 -3.62 -48.39
C ASN A 364 -37.11 -4.62 -47.62
N GLY A 365 -37.02 -4.71 -46.29
CA GLY A 365 -37.50 -5.85 -45.52
C GLY A 365 -38.48 -5.50 -44.40
N ASN A 366 -39.50 -6.34 -44.26
CA ASN A 366 -40.47 -6.29 -43.15
C ASN A 366 -40.02 -7.19 -41.97
N PHE A 367 -38.71 -7.19 -41.63
CA PHE A 367 -38.12 -8.09 -40.64
C PHE A 367 -37.61 -7.34 -39.38
N PRO A 368 -38.49 -6.98 -38.43
CA PRO A 368 -38.14 -6.10 -37.32
C PRO A 368 -37.09 -6.68 -36.36
N PHE A 369 -37.11 -8.00 -36.12
CA PHE A 369 -36.17 -8.63 -35.18
C PHE A 369 -34.74 -8.71 -35.70
N ILE A 370 -34.56 -9.11 -36.98
CA ILE A 370 -33.24 -9.15 -37.61
C ILE A 370 -32.69 -7.72 -37.76
N TRP A 371 -33.54 -6.76 -38.13
CA TRP A 371 -33.17 -5.36 -38.19
C TRP A 371 -32.68 -4.83 -36.83
N GLY A 372 -33.46 -5.06 -35.76
CA GLY A 372 -33.11 -4.65 -34.41
C GLY A 372 -31.81 -5.28 -33.91
N PHE A 373 -31.56 -6.55 -34.25
CA PHE A 373 -30.31 -7.23 -33.95
C PHE A 373 -29.11 -6.56 -34.62
N PHE A 374 -29.18 -6.25 -35.93
CA PHE A 374 -28.08 -5.59 -36.62
C PHE A 374 -27.82 -4.17 -36.12
N MET A 375 -28.87 -3.43 -35.72
CA MET A 375 -28.71 -2.14 -35.03
C MET A 375 -27.99 -2.29 -33.70
N LEU A 376 -28.38 -3.27 -32.88
CA LEU A 376 -27.73 -3.55 -31.59
C LEU A 376 -26.26 -3.95 -31.78
N CYS A 377 -25.97 -4.82 -32.76
CA CYS A 377 -24.60 -5.16 -33.12
C CYS A 377 -23.81 -3.92 -33.53
N SER A 378 -24.32 -3.15 -34.50
CA SER A 378 -23.68 -1.90 -34.96
C SER A 378 -23.33 -0.97 -33.79
N LEU A 379 -24.29 -0.71 -32.90
CA LEU A 379 -24.09 0.12 -31.73
C LEU A 379 -23.04 -0.47 -30.76
N SER A 380 -23.10 -1.78 -30.48
CA SER A 380 -22.17 -2.45 -29.58
C SER A 380 -20.72 -2.41 -30.09
N TYR A 381 -20.50 -2.64 -31.38
CA TYR A 381 -19.18 -2.53 -32.00
C TYR A 381 -18.72 -1.07 -32.02
N TRP A 382 -19.59 -0.10 -32.30
CA TRP A 382 -19.23 1.31 -32.28
C TRP A 382 -18.84 1.82 -30.88
N ILE A 383 -19.60 1.46 -29.86
CA ILE A 383 -19.28 1.75 -28.45
C ILE A 383 -17.94 1.13 -28.07
N SER A 384 -17.70 -0.13 -28.46
CA SER A 384 -16.42 -0.80 -28.21
C SER A 384 -15.24 -0.09 -28.86
N PHE A 385 -15.41 0.43 -30.09
CA PHE A 385 -14.37 1.16 -30.80
C PHE A 385 -14.00 2.48 -30.09
N GLN A 386 -15.00 3.20 -29.56
CA GLN A 386 -14.78 4.47 -28.87
C GLN A 386 -14.19 4.29 -27.46
N MET A 387 -14.69 3.31 -26.71
CA MET A 387 -14.29 3.12 -25.31
C MET A 387 -12.95 2.39 -25.15
N VAL A 388 -12.56 1.56 -26.14
CA VAL A 388 -11.34 0.74 -26.10
C VAL A 388 -10.57 0.83 -27.42
N PRO A 389 -9.82 1.91 -27.68
CA PRO A 389 -9.10 2.10 -28.93
C PRO A 389 -7.96 1.10 -29.17
N ASN A 390 -7.44 0.47 -28.11
CA ASN A 390 -6.38 -0.54 -28.16
C ASN A 390 -6.87 -1.95 -27.79
N GLY A 391 -8.07 -2.32 -28.23
CA GLY A 391 -8.66 -3.63 -27.95
C GLY A 391 -7.81 -4.80 -28.48
N GLN A 392 -7.78 -5.91 -27.74
CA GLN A 392 -7.15 -7.17 -28.15
C GLN A 392 -8.14 -8.33 -28.05
N TRP A 393 -7.78 -9.48 -28.64
CA TRP A 393 -8.56 -10.70 -28.54
C TRP A 393 -8.41 -11.35 -27.17
N ASP A 394 -9.25 -10.92 -26.24
CA ASP A 394 -9.30 -11.47 -24.88
C ASP A 394 -10.41 -12.52 -24.74
N ASN A 395 -10.32 -13.36 -23.70
CA ASN A 395 -11.37 -14.34 -23.37
C ASN A 395 -12.75 -13.68 -23.22
N ASN A 396 -12.79 -12.45 -22.70
CA ASN A 396 -14.01 -11.66 -22.58
C ASN A 396 -14.57 -11.23 -23.94
N ALA A 397 -13.70 -10.89 -24.90
CA ALA A 397 -14.09 -10.59 -26.26
C ALA A 397 -14.73 -11.82 -26.92
N ILE A 398 -14.10 -12.99 -26.78
CA ILE A 398 -14.62 -14.25 -27.33
C ILE A 398 -16.00 -14.58 -26.74
N LEU A 399 -16.16 -14.40 -25.43
CA LEU A 399 -17.44 -14.59 -24.75
C LEU A 399 -18.51 -13.58 -25.21
N ALA A 400 -18.15 -12.32 -25.41
CA ALA A 400 -19.08 -11.30 -25.91
C ALA A 400 -19.59 -11.65 -27.33
N HIS A 401 -18.71 -12.13 -28.22
CA HIS A 401 -19.11 -12.60 -29.55
C HIS A 401 -20.02 -13.82 -29.47
N PHE A 402 -19.73 -14.75 -28.55
CA PHE A 402 -20.60 -15.88 -28.29
C PHE A 402 -22.02 -15.42 -27.94
N ILE A 403 -22.17 -14.46 -27.02
CA ILE A 403 -23.48 -13.95 -26.61
C ILE A 403 -24.19 -13.29 -27.80
N LEU A 404 -23.50 -12.39 -28.51
CA LEU A 404 -24.08 -11.67 -29.65
C LEU A 404 -24.59 -12.61 -30.73
N LEU A 405 -23.82 -13.63 -31.09
CA LEU A 405 -24.19 -14.54 -32.17
C LEU A 405 -25.32 -15.51 -31.76
N ASN A 406 -25.42 -15.90 -30.49
CA ASN A 406 -26.57 -16.66 -29.98
C ASN A 406 -27.85 -15.83 -29.93
N ILE A 407 -27.76 -14.54 -29.57
CA ILE A 407 -28.88 -13.59 -29.69
C ILE A 407 -29.29 -13.46 -31.16
N GLY A 408 -28.32 -13.35 -32.08
CA GLY A 408 -28.58 -13.30 -33.51
C GLY A 408 -29.34 -14.52 -34.02
N LEU A 409 -28.94 -15.72 -33.60
CA LEU A 409 -29.64 -16.96 -33.97
C LEU A 409 -31.08 -16.97 -33.44
N ALA A 410 -31.32 -16.51 -32.21
CA ALA A 410 -32.67 -16.37 -31.67
C ALA A 410 -33.50 -15.37 -32.48
N CYS A 411 -32.94 -14.22 -32.87
CA CYS A 411 -33.62 -13.24 -33.72
C CYS A 411 -33.98 -13.81 -35.10
N VAL A 412 -33.10 -14.62 -35.71
CA VAL A 412 -33.38 -15.33 -36.96
C VAL A 412 -34.51 -16.33 -36.75
N ALA A 413 -34.45 -17.14 -35.69
CA ALA A 413 -35.49 -18.12 -35.38
C ALA A 413 -36.87 -17.47 -35.18
N VAL A 414 -36.96 -16.38 -34.41
CA VAL A 414 -38.22 -15.63 -34.19
C VAL A 414 -38.76 -15.01 -35.47
N THR A 415 -37.90 -14.74 -36.46
CA THR A 415 -38.31 -14.15 -37.75
C THR A 415 -38.91 -15.17 -38.70
N PHE A 416 -38.38 -16.40 -38.72
CA PHE A 416 -38.78 -17.43 -39.70
C PHE A 416 -39.70 -18.51 -39.13
N LEU A 417 -39.54 -18.86 -37.85
CA LEU A 417 -40.33 -19.90 -37.21
C LEU A 417 -41.56 -19.30 -36.57
N ILE A 418 -42.70 -19.95 -36.75
CA ILE A 418 -44.01 -19.44 -36.31
C ILE A 418 -44.68 -20.42 -35.35
N GLY A 419 -45.44 -19.89 -34.38
CA GLY A 419 -46.32 -20.66 -33.51
C GLY A 419 -45.59 -21.57 -32.52
N SER A 420 -46.11 -22.77 -32.30
CA SER A 420 -45.58 -23.75 -31.34
C SER A 420 -44.19 -24.27 -31.71
N LEU A 421 -43.83 -24.26 -33.00
CA LEU A 421 -42.51 -24.69 -33.49
C LEU A 421 -41.40 -23.77 -33.02
N LEU A 422 -41.65 -22.46 -32.94
CA LEU A 422 -40.70 -21.50 -32.37
C LEU A 422 -40.43 -21.82 -30.88
N GLN A 423 -41.49 -22.11 -30.12
CA GLN A 423 -41.36 -22.46 -28.71
C GLN A 423 -40.57 -23.77 -28.51
N VAL A 424 -40.86 -24.79 -29.32
CA VAL A 424 -40.12 -26.06 -29.30
C VAL A 424 -38.66 -25.84 -29.66
N PHE A 425 -38.37 -25.06 -30.72
CA PHE A 425 -37.01 -24.74 -31.12
C PHE A 425 -36.24 -24.04 -30.00
N LEU A 426 -36.79 -22.97 -29.40
CA LEU A 426 -36.13 -22.23 -28.33
C LEU A 426 -35.90 -23.10 -27.07
N CYS A 427 -36.86 -23.98 -26.73
CA CYS A 427 -36.73 -24.90 -25.61
C CYS A 427 -35.61 -25.93 -25.87
N VAL A 428 -35.65 -26.62 -27.01
CA VAL A 428 -34.61 -27.59 -27.40
C VAL A 428 -33.24 -26.91 -27.50
N TYR A 429 -33.18 -25.72 -28.07
CA TYR A 429 -31.97 -24.92 -28.18
C TYR A 429 -31.36 -24.58 -26.81
N SER A 430 -32.17 -24.08 -25.87
CA SER A 430 -31.69 -23.77 -24.52
C SER A 430 -31.22 -25.02 -23.77
N ALA A 431 -31.92 -26.15 -23.92
CA ALA A 431 -31.53 -27.43 -23.32
C ALA A 431 -30.20 -27.93 -23.90
N ILE A 432 -30.03 -27.90 -25.23
CA ILE A 432 -28.79 -28.27 -25.91
C ILE A 432 -27.64 -27.39 -25.42
N MET A 433 -27.82 -26.07 -25.31
CA MET A 433 -26.78 -25.15 -24.83
C MET A 433 -26.32 -25.46 -23.41
N VAL A 434 -27.25 -25.80 -22.50
CA VAL A 434 -26.91 -26.18 -21.12
C VAL A 434 -26.17 -27.52 -21.07
N ILE A 435 -26.63 -28.52 -21.83
CA ILE A 435 -25.99 -29.84 -21.92
C ILE A 435 -24.58 -29.71 -22.47
N LEU A 436 -24.44 -28.97 -23.57
CA LEU A 436 -23.17 -28.70 -24.23
C LEU A 436 -22.23 -27.95 -23.27
N TRP A 437 -22.71 -26.93 -22.55
CA TRP A 437 -21.90 -26.20 -21.57
C TRP A 437 -21.42 -27.10 -20.42
N GLY A 438 -22.27 -28.02 -19.94
CA GLY A 438 -21.89 -29.03 -18.96
C GLY A 438 -20.86 -30.03 -19.50
N ALA A 439 -21.05 -30.52 -20.73
CA ALA A 439 -20.12 -31.45 -21.39
C ALA A 439 -18.73 -30.83 -21.59
N ARG A 440 -18.66 -29.52 -21.92
CA ARG A 440 -17.39 -28.79 -21.99
C ARG A 440 -16.62 -28.86 -20.67
N LYS A 441 -17.30 -28.62 -19.55
CA LYS A 441 -16.68 -28.64 -18.21
C LYS A 441 -16.20 -30.04 -17.82
N TRP A 442 -16.86 -31.08 -18.33
CA TRP A 442 -16.51 -32.46 -18.05
C TRP A 442 -15.36 -32.99 -18.91
N LEU A 443 -15.22 -32.50 -20.15
CA LEU A 443 -14.20 -32.94 -21.11
C LEU A 443 -12.96 -32.03 -21.18
N ASP A 444 -12.89 -30.99 -20.34
CA ASP A 444 -11.80 -29.99 -20.31
C ASP A 444 -11.44 -29.39 -21.69
N VAL A 445 -12.45 -29.20 -22.55
CA VAL A 445 -12.27 -28.68 -23.91
C VAL A 445 -12.24 -27.15 -23.94
N SER A 446 -11.45 -26.58 -24.85
CA SER A 446 -11.38 -25.13 -25.07
C SER A 446 -12.75 -24.53 -25.42
N PHE A 447 -13.03 -23.31 -24.94
CA PHE A 447 -14.30 -22.62 -25.18
C PHE A 447 -14.59 -22.37 -26.67
N SER A 448 -13.55 -22.14 -27.47
CA SER A 448 -13.68 -21.84 -28.89
C SER A 448 -14.14 -23.04 -29.71
N SER A 449 -13.51 -24.21 -29.50
CA SER A 449 -13.92 -25.46 -30.17
C SER A 449 -15.34 -25.85 -29.82
N PHE A 450 -15.69 -25.71 -28.53
CA PHE A 450 -17.04 -25.90 -28.02
C PHE A 450 -18.07 -25.01 -28.74
N PHE A 451 -17.77 -23.71 -28.83
CA PHE A 451 -18.65 -22.72 -29.42
C PHE A 451 -18.96 -23.02 -30.88
N ILE A 452 -17.92 -23.30 -31.68
CA ILE A 452 -18.07 -23.53 -33.13
C ILE A 452 -18.99 -24.73 -33.38
N VAL A 453 -18.78 -25.84 -32.68
CA VAL A 453 -19.60 -27.05 -32.84
C VAL A 453 -21.05 -26.79 -32.42
N SER A 454 -21.25 -26.14 -31.27
CA SER A 454 -22.59 -25.81 -30.76
C SER A 454 -23.35 -24.91 -31.74
N PHE A 455 -22.72 -23.82 -32.20
CA PHE A 455 -23.35 -22.86 -33.10
C PHE A 455 -23.72 -23.49 -34.44
N ILE A 456 -22.81 -24.25 -35.06
CA ILE A 456 -23.08 -24.93 -36.34
C ILE A 456 -24.26 -25.90 -36.19
N LEU A 457 -24.28 -26.70 -35.12
CA LEU A 457 -25.38 -27.63 -34.86
C LEU A 457 -26.72 -26.88 -34.71
N CYS A 458 -26.74 -25.74 -34.01
CA CYS A 458 -27.94 -24.94 -33.85
C CYS A 458 -28.39 -24.25 -35.14
N CYS A 459 -27.47 -23.78 -35.99
CA CYS A 459 -27.80 -23.28 -37.32
C CYS A 459 -28.42 -24.38 -38.19
N ILE A 460 -27.85 -25.58 -38.19
CA ILE A 460 -28.38 -26.74 -38.94
C ILE A 460 -29.76 -27.12 -38.40
N ALA A 461 -29.94 -27.15 -37.08
CA ALA A 461 -31.24 -27.44 -36.48
C ALA A 461 -32.29 -26.38 -36.85
N CYS A 462 -31.94 -25.09 -36.79
CA CYS A 462 -32.84 -23.99 -37.18
C CYS A 462 -33.24 -24.10 -38.66
N PHE A 463 -32.27 -24.38 -39.54
CA PHE A 463 -32.51 -24.55 -40.96
C PHE A 463 -33.34 -25.81 -41.27
N GLY A 464 -33.07 -26.91 -40.57
CA GLY A 464 -33.86 -28.13 -40.66
C GLY A 464 -35.31 -27.89 -40.26
N VAL A 465 -35.55 -27.27 -39.10
CA VAL A 465 -36.91 -26.93 -38.65
C VAL A 465 -37.60 -25.99 -39.63
N PHE A 466 -36.88 -25.03 -40.22
CA PHE A 466 -37.43 -24.16 -41.26
C PHE A 466 -37.87 -24.93 -42.52
N ILE A 467 -37.07 -25.88 -43.02
CA ILE A 467 -37.43 -26.72 -44.17
C ILE A 467 -38.62 -27.62 -43.85
N PHE A 468 -38.63 -28.22 -42.65
CA PHE A 468 -39.65 -29.18 -42.23
C PHE A 468 -40.87 -28.52 -41.61
N GLN A 469 -40.90 -27.19 -41.46
CA GLN A 469 -42.04 -26.48 -40.92
C GLN A 469 -43.26 -26.81 -41.79
N PRO A 470 -44.24 -27.59 -41.28
CA PRO A 470 -45.50 -27.72 -41.98
C PRO A 470 -46.05 -26.30 -42.06
N THR A 471 -46.30 -25.84 -43.28
CA THR A 471 -46.89 -24.54 -43.55
C THR A 471 -48.06 -24.36 -42.59
N PHE A 472 -48.04 -23.25 -41.84
CA PHE A 472 -49.02 -22.95 -40.79
C PHE A 472 -50.42 -23.42 -41.19
N SER A 473 -50.97 -24.42 -40.49
CA SER A 473 -52.31 -24.95 -40.80
C SER A 473 -53.33 -23.92 -40.34
N CYS A 474 -53.84 -23.14 -41.28
CA CYS A 474 -54.84 -22.12 -40.98
C CYS A 474 -56.24 -22.61 -41.35
N ASP A 475 -57.16 -22.43 -40.41
CA ASP A 475 -58.57 -22.70 -40.60
C ASP A 475 -59.23 -21.48 -41.24
N VAL A 476 -60.04 -21.77 -42.26
CA VAL A 476 -60.70 -20.76 -43.07
C VAL A 476 -62.19 -21.09 -43.09
N SER A 477 -63.00 -20.08 -42.78
CA SER A 477 -64.45 -20.13 -42.91
C SER A 477 -64.88 -19.56 -44.26
N THR A 478 -65.85 -20.21 -44.88
CA THR A 478 -66.47 -19.77 -46.13
C THR A 478 -67.98 -19.97 -46.03
N PRO A 479 -68.80 -19.12 -46.67
CA PRO A 479 -70.25 -19.31 -46.73
C PRO A 479 -70.68 -20.32 -47.81
N MET A 480 -69.73 -20.89 -48.56
CA MET A 480 -69.96 -21.85 -49.64
C MET A 480 -70.37 -23.24 -49.12
N MET A 481 -71.12 -24.01 -49.92
CA MET A 481 -71.53 -25.35 -49.54
C MET A 481 -70.34 -26.32 -49.65
N ARG A 482 -70.09 -27.11 -48.61
CA ARG A 482 -69.00 -28.09 -48.57
C ARG A 482 -69.50 -29.48 -48.97
N SER A 483 -68.79 -30.18 -49.85
CA SER A 483 -69.13 -31.56 -50.19
C SER A 483 -68.94 -32.48 -48.98
N VAL A 484 -69.86 -33.44 -48.80
CA VAL A 484 -69.85 -34.41 -47.68
C VAL A 484 -68.69 -35.40 -47.83
N GLU A 485 -68.29 -35.72 -49.05
CA GLU A 485 -67.26 -36.72 -49.36
C GLU A 485 -65.85 -36.10 -49.45
N TYR A 486 -65.76 -34.83 -49.88
CA TYR A 486 -64.49 -34.12 -50.04
C TYR A 486 -64.59 -32.67 -49.51
N PRO A 487 -64.13 -32.38 -48.28
CA PRO A 487 -64.27 -31.05 -47.67
C PRO A 487 -63.45 -29.94 -48.35
N GLN A 488 -62.54 -30.29 -49.25
CA GLN A 488 -61.80 -29.32 -50.08
C GLN A 488 -62.56 -28.90 -51.34
N ASN A 489 -63.67 -29.58 -51.68
CA ASN A 489 -64.53 -29.20 -52.79
C ASN A 489 -65.65 -28.30 -52.26
N LEU A 490 -65.66 -27.06 -52.73
CA LEU A 490 -66.62 -26.03 -52.34
C LEU A 490 -67.53 -25.70 -53.53
N GLU A 491 -68.83 -25.67 -53.28
CA GLU A 491 -69.86 -25.35 -54.25
C GLU A 491 -70.44 -23.95 -53.98
N TYR A 492 -70.59 -23.14 -55.03
CA TYR A 492 -71.23 -21.82 -54.97
C TYR A 492 -72.32 -21.69 -56.03
N LYS A 493 -73.32 -20.83 -55.76
CA LYS A 493 -74.39 -20.50 -56.71
C LYS A 493 -74.18 -19.15 -57.39
N ASP A 494 -73.63 -18.19 -56.65
CA ASP A 494 -73.35 -16.84 -57.14
C ASP A 494 -71.94 -16.38 -56.78
N TRP A 495 -71.37 -15.48 -57.58
CA TRP A 495 -70.00 -14.98 -57.38
C TRP A 495 -69.84 -14.24 -56.05
N SER A 496 -70.92 -13.65 -55.55
CA SER A 496 -71.00 -12.93 -54.27
C SER A 496 -70.81 -13.85 -53.04
N GLU A 497 -71.02 -15.17 -53.19
CA GLU A 497 -70.82 -16.16 -52.13
C GLU A 497 -69.35 -16.60 -51.99
N VAL A 498 -68.48 -16.28 -52.96
CA VAL A 498 -67.08 -16.70 -52.96
C VAL A 498 -66.26 -15.77 -52.06
N LYS A 499 -66.29 -16.09 -50.76
CA LYS A 499 -65.58 -15.37 -49.69
C LYS A 499 -64.83 -16.34 -48.79
N PHE A 500 -63.59 -16.00 -48.47
CA PHE A 500 -62.75 -16.70 -47.51
C PHE A 500 -62.41 -15.77 -46.34
N ASN A 501 -62.67 -16.22 -45.11
CA ASN A 501 -62.33 -15.52 -43.88
C ASN A 501 -61.43 -16.41 -43.01
N LEU A 502 -60.27 -15.89 -42.60
CA LEU A 502 -59.40 -16.59 -41.67
C LEU A 502 -60.06 -16.67 -40.27
N THR A 503 -60.16 -17.88 -39.70
CA THR A 503 -60.70 -18.08 -38.34
C THR A 503 -59.65 -18.38 -37.30
N SER A 504 -58.45 -18.83 -37.70
CA SER A 504 -57.36 -19.10 -36.78
C SER A 504 -56.77 -17.81 -36.19
N GLU A 505 -56.35 -17.87 -34.93
CA GLU A 505 -55.58 -16.79 -34.30
C GLU A 505 -54.21 -16.64 -34.97
N ILE A 506 -53.81 -15.39 -35.19
CA ILE A 506 -52.54 -15.06 -35.84
C ILE A 506 -51.42 -15.18 -34.82
N PRO A 507 -50.31 -15.85 -35.16
CA PRO A 507 -49.12 -15.93 -34.31
C PRO A 507 -48.57 -14.56 -33.94
N TRP A 508 -48.13 -14.39 -32.68
CA TRP A 508 -47.65 -13.11 -32.14
C TRP A 508 -46.45 -12.50 -32.88
N ASN A 509 -45.68 -13.33 -33.59
CA ASN A 509 -44.49 -12.92 -34.34
C ASN A 509 -44.77 -12.71 -35.84
N CYS A 510 -46.02 -12.77 -36.28
CA CYS A 510 -46.44 -12.42 -37.63
C CYS A 510 -46.68 -10.90 -37.73
N PHE A 511 -45.75 -10.17 -38.35
CA PHE A 511 -45.92 -8.73 -38.59
C PHE A 511 -46.53 -8.49 -39.98
N ASP A 512 -47.37 -7.46 -40.10
CA ASP A 512 -48.11 -7.11 -41.34
C ASP A 512 -48.85 -8.32 -41.97
N PRO A 513 -49.80 -8.95 -41.24
CA PRO A 513 -50.51 -10.12 -41.74
C PRO A 513 -51.37 -9.75 -42.95
N ARG A 514 -51.16 -10.44 -44.07
CA ARG A 514 -51.95 -10.28 -45.31
C ARG A 514 -52.51 -11.61 -45.75
N PHE A 515 -53.82 -11.69 -45.91
CA PHE A 515 -54.49 -12.89 -46.39
C PHE A 515 -54.61 -12.85 -47.92
N VAL A 516 -53.94 -13.78 -48.60
CA VAL A 516 -53.83 -13.82 -50.07
C VAL A 516 -54.46 -15.09 -50.59
N VAL A 517 -55.42 -14.94 -51.48
CA VAL A 517 -56.12 -16.04 -52.13
C VAL A 517 -55.90 -15.93 -53.63
N ASN A 518 -55.28 -16.96 -54.22
CA ASN A 518 -54.92 -16.97 -55.63
C ASN A 518 -55.67 -18.10 -56.36
N GLY A 519 -56.52 -17.75 -57.31
CA GLY A 519 -57.13 -18.69 -58.27
C GLY A 519 -56.41 -18.66 -59.62
N LYS A 520 -56.54 -19.72 -60.43
CA LYS A 520 -56.01 -19.73 -61.81
C LYS A 520 -56.87 -18.89 -62.74
N THR A 521 -58.17 -18.83 -62.50
CA THR A 521 -59.15 -18.08 -63.30
C THR A 521 -59.85 -16.99 -62.49
N ILE A 522 -60.12 -17.23 -61.20
CA ILE A 522 -60.80 -16.27 -60.32
C ILE A 522 -59.78 -15.31 -59.70
N LYS A 523 -60.03 -14.00 -59.86
CA LYS A 523 -59.24 -12.95 -59.20
C LYS A 523 -59.90 -12.54 -57.89
N PHE A 524 -59.12 -12.48 -56.82
CA PHE A 524 -59.58 -12.07 -55.50
C PHE A 524 -59.14 -10.63 -55.16
N GLN A 525 -59.87 -9.99 -54.25
CA GLN A 525 -59.53 -8.73 -53.62
C GLN A 525 -59.71 -8.83 -52.10
N SER A 526 -59.04 -7.96 -51.35
CA SER A 526 -59.23 -7.86 -49.89
C SER A 526 -60.69 -7.54 -49.59
N GLY A 527 -61.29 -8.30 -48.68
CA GLY A 527 -62.65 -8.08 -48.20
C GLY A 527 -62.72 -7.02 -47.09
N ASP A 528 -63.76 -7.10 -46.26
CA ASP A 528 -64.07 -6.15 -45.18
C ASP A 528 -62.96 -6.03 -44.12
N SER A 529 -62.08 -7.04 -44.04
CA SER A 529 -60.89 -7.05 -43.19
C SER A 529 -59.66 -7.54 -43.98
N VAL A 530 -58.47 -7.19 -43.49
CA VAL A 530 -57.16 -7.64 -44.05
C VAL A 530 -57.00 -9.17 -44.00
N LEU A 531 -57.88 -9.86 -43.27
CA LEU A 531 -57.95 -11.31 -43.08
C LEU A 531 -59.07 -11.99 -43.88
N SER A 532 -59.66 -11.25 -44.82
CA SER A 532 -60.72 -11.75 -45.68
C SER A 532 -60.40 -11.49 -47.15
N ALA A 533 -60.78 -12.42 -48.02
CA ALA A 533 -60.65 -12.30 -49.46
C ALA A 533 -61.98 -12.60 -50.15
N ILE A 534 -62.36 -11.75 -51.10
CA ILE A 534 -63.62 -11.83 -51.87
C ILE A 534 -63.29 -11.91 -53.36
N ALA A 535 -64.02 -12.73 -54.12
CA ALA A 535 -63.86 -12.78 -55.57
C ALA A 535 -64.29 -11.47 -56.26
N LYS A 536 -63.59 -11.07 -57.33
CA LYS A 536 -63.98 -9.94 -58.19
C LYS A 536 -65.09 -10.34 -59.16
N GLU A 537 -65.95 -9.37 -59.51
CA GLU A 537 -67.07 -9.55 -60.43
C GLU A 537 -66.64 -10.18 -61.77
N GLY A 538 -67.36 -11.21 -62.21
CA GLY A 538 -67.31 -11.71 -63.59
C GLY A 538 -66.59 -13.04 -63.86
N THR A 539 -66.52 -14.00 -62.93
CA THR A 539 -65.94 -15.34 -63.25
C THR A 539 -66.80 -16.50 -62.73
N VAL A 540 -67.32 -17.31 -63.65
CA VAL A 540 -68.18 -18.48 -63.39
C VAL A 540 -67.55 -19.73 -64.02
N THR A 541 -66.34 -20.06 -63.59
CA THR A 541 -65.61 -21.25 -64.05
C THR A 541 -65.05 -22.01 -62.85
N PRO A 542 -65.07 -23.36 -62.88
CA PRO A 542 -64.41 -24.14 -61.84
C PRO A 542 -62.92 -23.79 -61.79
N ASP A 543 -62.40 -23.61 -60.58
CA ASP A 543 -61.03 -23.15 -60.33
C ASP A 543 -60.42 -23.88 -59.14
N THR A 544 -59.09 -23.98 -59.13
CA THR A 544 -58.32 -24.43 -57.97
C THR A 544 -57.73 -23.19 -57.31
N VAL A 545 -58.06 -22.98 -56.04
CA VAL A 545 -57.71 -21.79 -55.29
C VAL A 545 -56.73 -22.14 -54.18
N ASP A 546 -55.56 -21.52 -54.22
CA ASP A 546 -54.56 -21.58 -53.17
C ASP A 546 -54.80 -20.46 -52.16
N VAL A 547 -55.04 -20.85 -50.91
CA VAL A 547 -55.19 -19.91 -49.79
C VAL A 547 -53.87 -19.82 -49.04
N LYS A 548 -53.36 -18.60 -48.88
CA LYS A 548 -52.07 -18.31 -48.24
C LYS A 548 -52.20 -17.19 -47.22
N LEU A 549 -51.43 -17.29 -46.14
CA LEU A 549 -51.21 -16.20 -45.19
C LEU A 549 -49.79 -15.65 -45.39
N VAL A 550 -49.65 -14.35 -45.55
CA VAL A 550 -48.36 -13.68 -45.70
C VAL A 550 -48.04 -12.92 -44.42
N CYS A 551 -46.88 -13.21 -43.81
CA CYS A 551 -46.35 -12.49 -42.66
C CYS A 551 -44.96 -11.96 -43.00
N SER A 552 -44.69 -10.67 -42.83
CA SER A 552 -43.34 -10.09 -43.05
C SER A 552 -42.72 -10.47 -44.40
N SER A 553 -43.54 -10.61 -45.46
CA SER A 553 -43.15 -11.05 -46.81
C SER A 553 -42.90 -12.55 -47.00
N ILE A 554 -43.10 -13.39 -45.99
CA ILE A 554 -43.04 -14.85 -46.10
C ILE A 554 -44.45 -15.40 -46.32
N GLU A 555 -44.63 -16.22 -47.36
CA GLU A 555 -45.91 -16.87 -47.67
C GLU A 555 -46.04 -18.23 -46.97
N TYR A 556 -47.11 -18.42 -46.21
CA TYR A 556 -47.48 -19.68 -45.58
C TYR A 556 -48.71 -20.26 -46.28
N LYS A 557 -48.57 -21.44 -46.90
CA LYS A 557 -49.70 -22.15 -47.54
C LYS A 557 -50.65 -22.69 -46.46
N CYS A 558 -51.92 -22.32 -46.54
CA CYS A 558 -52.94 -22.83 -45.62
C CYS A 558 -53.57 -24.11 -46.15
N ASN A 559 -54.37 -23.98 -47.22
CA ASN A 559 -55.09 -25.07 -47.85
C ASN A 559 -55.36 -24.72 -49.32
N GLU A 560 -55.58 -25.77 -50.12
CA GLU A 560 -55.99 -25.66 -51.51
C GLU A 560 -57.46 -26.13 -51.60
N TYR A 561 -58.29 -25.35 -52.29
CA TYR A 561 -59.72 -25.64 -52.44
C TYR A 561 -60.07 -25.74 -53.93
N SER A 562 -60.93 -26.70 -54.29
CA SER A 562 -61.52 -26.77 -55.62
C SER A 562 -62.91 -26.16 -55.59
N LEU A 563 -63.12 -25.13 -56.40
CA LEU A 563 -64.39 -24.43 -56.53
C LEU A 563 -65.18 -25.02 -57.69
N GLN A 564 -66.43 -25.41 -57.45
CA GLN A 564 -67.36 -25.89 -58.47
C GLN A 564 -68.64 -25.05 -58.47
N ASN A 565 -69.15 -24.73 -59.66
CA ASN A 565 -70.43 -24.03 -59.79
C ASN A 565 -71.58 -25.04 -59.69
N LYS A 566 -72.47 -24.85 -58.72
CA LYS A 566 -73.68 -25.64 -58.56
C LYS A 566 -74.79 -25.00 -59.40
N ARG A 567 -74.98 -25.53 -60.62
CA ARG A 567 -76.06 -25.11 -61.53
C ARG A 567 -77.45 -25.33 -60.94
#